data_AF-A0A959LFZ2-F1
#
_entry.id   AF-A0A959LFZ2-F1
#
_cell.length_a   1.000
_cell.length_b   1.000
_cell.length_c   1.000
_cell.angle_alpha   90.00
_cell.angle_beta   90.00
_cell.angle_gamma   90.00
#
_symmetry.space_group_name_H-M   'P 1'
#
loop_
_entity.id
_entity.type
_entity.pdbx_description
1 polymer ?
#
loop_
_entity_poly.entity_id
_entity_poly.type
_entity_poly.pdbx_seq_one_letter_code
_entity_poly.pdbx_strand_id
1 'polypeptide(L)'
;VVSHANHPAITDKTVKHIFRGDSGGGRHHISAILNDDARKLVDRISETSEGFYGAVFSSGGRKSFWPDSWDEFRVMDELKYVMNNNPTNTSGNIWEGTTQGGQLINYYLHADGHVISAFPVLPNFP
;
A
#
# COMPACT_ATOMS: atom_id res chain seq x y z
N VAL A 1 21.19 1.49 -11.52
CA VAL A 1 20.82 0.65 -10.36
C VAL A 1 19.82 1.46 -9.56
N VAL A 2 18.53 1.12 -9.67
CA VAL A 2 17.46 1.93 -9.06
C VAL A 2 17.49 1.64 -7.56
N SER A 3 17.77 2.65 -6.73
CA SER A 3 17.91 2.49 -5.28
C SER A 3 16.55 2.36 -4.62
N HIS A 4 15.87 1.23 -4.83
CA HIS A 4 14.76 0.85 -3.97
C HIS A 4 15.37 0.48 -2.60
N ALA A 5 15.25 1.41 -1.65
CA ALA A 5 15.36 1.17 -0.21
C ALA A 5 16.75 0.81 0.38
N ASN A 6 17.33 1.76 1.13
CA ASN A 6 18.19 1.43 2.27
C ASN A 6 17.35 0.90 3.46
N HIS A 7 16.36 0.04 3.22
CA HIS A 7 15.62 -0.63 4.29
C HIS A 7 15.53 -2.12 3.99
N PRO A 8 16.12 -2.99 4.84
CA PRO A 8 16.29 -4.41 4.54
C PRO A 8 14.97 -5.17 4.35
N ALA A 9 13.86 -4.63 4.86
CA ALA A 9 12.54 -5.23 4.72
C ALA A 9 11.80 -4.89 3.41
N ILE A 10 12.24 -3.89 2.64
CA ILE A 10 11.57 -3.51 1.38
C ILE A 10 12.31 -4.17 0.22
N THR A 11 11.59 -5.00 -0.53
CA THR A 11 12.16 -5.79 -1.63
C THR A 11 11.42 -5.49 -2.93
N ASP A 12 11.96 -5.96 -4.06
CA ASP A 12 11.28 -5.91 -5.35
C ASP A 12 9.89 -6.57 -5.32
N LYS A 13 9.69 -7.57 -4.44
CA LYS A 13 8.39 -8.20 -4.23
C LYS A 13 7.40 -7.24 -3.56
N THR A 14 7.84 -6.51 -2.54
CA THR A 14 7.04 -5.47 -1.87
C THR A 14 6.55 -4.44 -2.88
N VAL A 15 7.49 -3.93 -3.68
CA VAL A 15 7.22 -2.92 -4.72
C VAL A 15 6.24 -3.48 -5.75
N LYS A 16 6.51 -4.68 -6.27
CA LYS A 16 5.63 -5.36 -7.22
C LYS A 16 4.22 -5.54 -6.65
N HIS A 17 4.09 -5.99 -5.41
CA HIS A 17 2.78 -6.22 -4.78
C HIS A 17 1.93 -4.94 -4.74
N ILE A 18 2.53 -3.80 -4.38
CA ILE A 18 1.83 -2.51 -4.29
C ILE A 18 1.47 -1.98 -5.68
N PHE A 19 2.44 -1.91 -6.60
CA PHE A 19 2.31 -1.17 -7.87
C PHE A 19 1.83 -1.99 -9.06
N ARG A 20 1.85 -3.32 -8.96
CA ARG A 20 1.57 -4.25 -10.07
C ARG A 20 0.67 -5.42 -9.65
N GLY A 21 0.71 -5.79 -8.37
CA GLY A 21 0.09 -6.99 -7.83
C GLY A 21 0.89 -8.27 -8.11
N ASP A 22 0.68 -9.29 -7.27
CA ASP A 22 1.20 -10.65 -7.47
C ASP A 22 0.25 -11.69 -6.88
N SER A 23 0.28 -12.92 -7.39
CA SER A 23 -0.44 -14.09 -6.85
C SER A 23 -1.92 -13.85 -6.45
N GLY A 24 -2.65 -13.01 -7.18
CA GLY A 24 -4.05 -12.66 -6.89
C GLY A 24 -4.26 -11.54 -5.87
N GLY A 25 -3.22 -11.07 -5.19
CA GLY A 25 -3.24 -9.99 -4.20
C GLY A 25 -2.64 -8.66 -4.68
N GLY A 26 -2.48 -7.73 -3.74
CA GLY A 26 -1.86 -6.42 -3.95
C GLY A 26 -2.72 -5.42 -4.73
N ARG A 27 -2.05 -4.57 -5.53
CA ARG A 27 -2.61 -3.45 -6.29
C ARG A 27 -3.20 -2.39 -5.36
N HIS A 28 -2.31 -1.67 -4.69
CA HIS A 28 -2.66 -0.58 -3.78
C HIS A 28 -2.30 0.79 -4.37
N HIS A 29 -1.95 0.86 -5.65
CA HIS A 29 -1.69 2.11 -6.36
C HIS A 29 -2.34 2.09 -7.74
N ILE A 30 -2.79 3.25 -8.23
CA ILE A 30 -3.54 3.40 -9.49
C ILE A 30 -2.80 2.80 -10.70
N SER A 31 -1.47 2.88 -10.71
CA SER A 31 -0.62 2.30 -11.76
C SER A 31 -0.88 0.81 -12.00
N ALA A 32 -1.33 0.07 -10.98
CA ALA A 32 -1.57 -1.35 -11.06
C ALA A 32 -2.85 -1.71 -11.85
N ILE A 33 -3.73 -0.73 -12.08
CA ILE A 33 -5.07 -0.96 -12.63
C ILE A 33 -5.39 -0.09 -13.85
N LEU A 34 -4.54 0.90 -14.21
CA LEU A 34 -4.77 1.78 -15.36
C LEU A 34 -5.05 1.04 -16.68
N ASN A 35 -4.45 -0.14 -16.85
CA ASN A 35 -4.63 -0.99 -18.04
C ASN A 35 -5.13 -2.41 -17.68
N ASP A 36 -5.80 -2.59 -16.54
CA ASP A 36 -6.36 -3.89 -16.12
C ASP A 36 -7.85 -3.95 -16.48
N ASP A 37 -8.16 -4.55 -17.63
CA ASP A 37 -9.54 -4.70 -18.11
C ASP A 37 -10.44 -5.55 -17.19
N ALA A 38 -9.85 -6.41 -16.36
CA ALA A 38 -10.57 -7.24 -15.41
C ALA A 38 -10.86 -6.52 -14.08
N ARG A 39 -10.13 -5.45 -13.77
CA ARG A 39 -10.22 -4.71 -12.49
C ARG A 39 -10.35 -3.21 -12.71
N LYS A 40 -11.34 -2.83 -13.52
CA LYS A 40 -11.64 -1.42 -13.79
C LYS A 40 -12.07 -0.72 -12.50
N LEU A 41 -11.45 0.42 -12.21
CA LEU A 41 -11.91 1.32 -11.16
C LEU A 41 -13.28 1.88 -11.57
N VAL A 42 -14.29 1.67 -10.72
CA VAL A 42 -15.65 2.18 -10.93
C VAL A 42 -15.94 3.36 -10.04
N ASP A 43 -15.40 3.38 -8.81
CA ASP A 43 -15.63 4.45 -7.86
C ASP A 43 -14.47 4.64 -6.88
N ARG A 44 -14.39 5.83 -6.28
CA ARG A 44 -13.48 6.19 -5.19
C ARG A 44 -14.29 6.62 -3.98
N ILE A 45 -14.07 5.95 -2.85
CA ILE A 45 -14.79 6.21 -1.60
C ILE A 45 -13.81 6.48 -0.46
N SER A 46 -14.27 7.12 0.61
CA SER A 46 -13.44 7.42 1.80
C SER A 46 -12.14 8.16 1.47
N GLU A 47 -12.17 9.06 0.49
CA GLU A 47 -10.99 9.83 0.09
C GLU A 47 -10.58 10.81 1.20
N THR A 48 -9.28 10.80 1.52
CA THR A 48 -8.69 11.68 2.53
C THR A 48 -8.13 12.94 1.89
N SER A 49 -7.88 13.98 2.69
CA SER A 49 -7.27 15.24 2.21
C SER A 49 -5.88 15.03 1.60
N GLU A 50 -5.18 13.97 2.00
CA GLU A 50 -3.86 13.59 1.47
C GLU A 50 -3.95 12.70 0.22
N GLY A 51 -5.16 12.43 -0.28
CA GLY A 51 -5.40 11.71 -1.53
C GLY A 51 -5.40 10.18 -1.42
N PHE A 52 -5.41 9.62 -0.21
CA PHE A 52 -5.63 8.18 -0.02
C PHE A 52 -7.11 7.88 -0.22
N TYR A 53 -7.46 6.73 -0.81
CA TYR A 53 -8.86 6.44 -1.11
C TYR A 53 -9.15 4.94 -1.18
N GLY A 54 -10.41 4.60 -1.01
CA GLY A 54 -10.96 3.28 -1.23
C GLY A 54 -11.36 3.11 -2.69
N ALA A 55 -10.70 2.21 -3.41
CA ALA A 55 -11.07 1.84 -4.77
C ALA A 55 -12.19 0.79 -4.76
N VAL A 56 -13.23 1.03 -5.56
CA VAL A 56 -14.27 0.04 -5.87
C VAL A 56 -14.08 -0.45 -7.31
N PHE A 57 -13.98 -1.76 -7.49
CA PHE A 57 -13.76 -2.37 -8.80
C PHE A 57 -15.05 -2.86 -9.43
N SER A 58 -15.07 -2.92 -10.77
CA SER A 58 -16.18 -3.49 -11.55
C SER A 58 -16.48 -4.95 -11.20
N SER A 59 -15.48 -5.69 -10.70
CA SER A 59 -15.64 -7.06 -10.22
C SER A 59 -16.29 -7.16 -8.83
N GLY A 60 -16.68 -6.04 -8.22
CA GLY A 60 -17.26 -5.95 -6.88
C GLY A 60 -16.26 -5.90 -5.72
N GLY A 61 -14.96 -6.03 -6.00
CA GLY A 61 -13.91 -5.97 -4.99
C GLY A 61 -13.66 -4.54 -4.49
N ARG A 62 -13.11 -4.42 -3.28
CA ARG A 62 -12.68 -3.14 -2.69
C ARG A 62 -11.26 -3.25 -2.14
N LYS A 63 -10.48 -2.19 -2.30
CA LYS A 63 -9.12 -2.06 -1.73
C LYS A 63 -8.81 -0.60 -1.41
N SER A 64 -7.99 -0.38 -0.39
CA SER A 64 -7.47 0.95 -0.10
C SER A 64 -6.20 1.23 -0.93
N PHE A 65 -6.05 2.47 -1.37
CA PHE A 65 -5.06 2.92 -2.34
C PHE A 65 -4.23 4.08 -1.78
N TRP A 66 -2.93 4.01 -2.06
CA TRP A 66 -2.00 5.13 -1.97
C TRP A 66 -2.41 6.24 -2.95
N PRO A 67 -2.02 7.51 -2.69
CA PRO A 67 -2.40 8.62 -3.55
C PRO A 67 -1.86 8.46 -4.97
N ASP A 68 -2.68 8.78 -5.97
CA ASP A 68 -2.31 8.68 -7.39
C ASP A 68 -1.08 9.52 -7.76
N SER A 69 -0.90 10.64 -7.06
CA SER A 69 0.20 11.59 -7.29
C SER A 69 1.53 11.09 -6.74
N TRP A 70 1.53 10.01 -5.94
CA TRP A 70 2.74 9.46 -5.35
C TRP A 70 3.34 8.42 -6.29
N ASP A 71 4.58 8.66 -6.69
CA ASP A 71 5.33 7.67 -7.45
C ASP A 71 5.85 6.51 -6.55
N GLU A 72 6.48 5.54 -7.19
CA GLU A 72 7.06 4.37 -6.51
C GLU A 72 8.05 4.77 -5.40
N PHE A 73 8.86 5.80 -5.64
CA PHE A 73 9.84 6.28 -4.67
C PHE A 73 9.17 6.90 -3.44
N ARG A 74 8.19 7.77 -3.64
CA ARG A 74 7.46 8.42 -2.55
C ARG A 74 6.75 7.43 -1.65
N VAL A 75 6.05 6.43 -2.21
CA VAL A 75 5.40 5.38 -1.41
C VAL A 75 6.44 4.57 -0.63
N MET A 76 7.58 4.22 -1.25
CA MET A 76 8.62 3.48 -0.55
C MET A 76 9.26 4.30 0.58
N ASP A 77 9.48 5.61 0.38
CA ASP A 77 10.04 6.49 1.41
C ASP A 77 9.09 6.65 2.60
N GLU A 78 7.80 6.78 2.35
CA GLU A 78 6.80 6.84 3.41
C GLU A 78 6.66 5.50 4.14
N LEU A 79 6.71 4.38 3.43
CA LEU A 79 6.75 3.07 4.09
C LEU A 79 7.99 2.90 4.98
N LYS A 80 9.18 3.35 4.54
CA LYS A 80 10.38 3.37 5.39
C LYS A 80 10.18 4.25 6.62
N TYR A 81 9.58 5.42 6.44
CA TYR A 81 9.29 6.32 7.55
C TYR A 81 8.41 5.64 8.59
N VAL A 82 7.29 5.01 8.17
CA VAL A 82 6.40 4.24 9.05
C VAL A 82 7.19 3.18 9.84
N MET A 83 7.96 2.36 9.13
CA MET A 83 8.70 1.25 9.74
C MET A 83 9.78 1.70 10.73
N ASN A 84 10.41 2.85 10.49
CA ASN A 84 11.51 3.34 11.33
C ASN A 84 11.06 4.16 12.54
N ASN A 85 9.90 4.81 12.48
CA ASN A 85 9.54 5.84 13.47
C ASN A 85 8.40 5.43 14.40
N ASN A 86 7.42 4.65 13.92
CA ASN A 86 6.23 4.33 14.70
C ASN A 86 5.66 2.92 14.46
N PRO A 87 6.48 1.88 14.28
CA PRO A 87 5.97 0.53 14.05
C PRO A 87 5.28 -0.01 15.31
N THR A 88 4.02 -0.42 15.18
CA THR A 88 3.27 -1.12 16.23
C THR A 88 2.85 -2.49 15.71
N ASN A 89 3.20 -3.57 16.41
CA ASN A 89 2.69 -4.90 16.08
C ASN A 89 1.28 -5.03 16.67
N THR A 90 0.29 -5.26 15.81
CA THR A 90 -1.11 -5.38 16.24
C THR A 90 -1.53 -6.83 16.43
N SER A 91 -1.03 -7.73 15.59
CA SER A 91 -1.27 -9.17 15.71
C SER A 91 -0.39 -9.96 14.76
N GLY A 92 0.28 -11.01 15.25
CA GLY A 92 1.04 -11.93 14.39
C GLY A 92 2.00 -11.20 13.45
N ASN A 93 1.78 -11.33 12.14
CA ASN A 93 2.61 -10.69 11.12
C ASN A 93 2.09 -9.31 10.67
N ILE A 94 1.09 -8.76 11.36
CA ILE A 94 0.46 -7.48 11.07
C ILE A 94 1.08 -6.38 11.92
N TRP A 95 1.49 -5.33 11.23
CA TRP A 95 2.07 -4.15 11.82
C TRP A 95 1.37 -2.92 11.27
N GLU A 96 1.38 -1.86 12.06
CA GLU A 96 0.83 -0.57 11.69
C GLU A 96 1.79 0.56 12.04
N GLY A 97 1.55 1.72 11.45
CA GLY A 97 2.16 2.98 11.83
C GLY A 97 1.68 4.10 10.92
N THR A 98 2.10 5.34 11.17
CA THR A 98 1.57 6.51 10.47
C THR A 98 2.63 7.14 9.57
N THR A 99 2.21 7.50 8.34
CA THR A 99 3.00 8.32 7.41
C THR A 99 3.35 9.68 8.04
N GLN A 100 4.24 10.44 7.38
CA GLN A 100 4.56 11.81 7.82
C GLN A 100 3.31 12.70 7.85
N GLY A 101 2.33 12.45 6.97
CA GLY A 101 1.04 13.15 6.93
C GLY A 101 -0.03 12.60 7.90
N GLY A 102 0.31 11.62 8.75
CA GLY A 102 -0.60 11.08 9.76
C GLY A 102 -1.56 9.99 9.27
N GLN A 103 -1.52 9.61 7.98
CA GLN A 103 -2.29 8.48 7.48
C GLN A 103 -1.78 7.16 8.08
N LEU A 104 -2.68 6.40 8.70
CA LEU A 104 -2.40 5.06 9.21
C LEU A 104 -2.18 4.08 8.05
N ILE A 105 -1.10 3.31 8.12
CA ILE A 105 -0.72 2.27 7.16
C ILE A 105 -0.67 0.95 7.91
N ASN A 106 -1.31 -0.08 7.35
CA ASN A 106 -1.08 -1.46 7.74
C ASN A 106 -0.10 -2.11 6.78
N TYR A 107 0.79 -2.92 7.31
CA TYR A 107 1.70 -3.74 6.53
C TYR A 107 1.88 -5.13 7.14
N TYR A 108 2.14 -6.10 6.27
CA TYR A 108 2.35 -7.49 6.65
C TYR A 108 3.81 -7.87 6.45
N LEU A 109 4.41 -8.49 7.46
CA LEU A 109 5.74 -9.06 7.35
C LEU A 109 5.67 -10.55 7.00
N HIS A 110 6.66 -11.00 6.25
CA HIS A 110 6.96 -12.42 6.10
C HIS A 110 7.88 -12.87 7.24
N ALA A 111 8.01 -14.19 7.44
CA ALA A 111 8.81 -14.76 8.53
C ALA A 111 10.31 -14.39 8.47
N ASP A 112 10.81 -14.06 7.28
CA ASP A 112 12.18 -13.56 7.05
C ASP A 112 12.30 -12.03 7.16
N GLY A 113 11.23 -11.34 7.58
CA GLY A 113 11.22 -9.92 7.89
C GLY A 113 10.96 -8.98 6.71
N HIS A 114 10.74 -9.47 5.48
CA HIS A 114 10.37 -8.59 4.36
C HIS A 114 8.87 -8.24 4.37
N VAL A 115 8.53 -7.07 3.82
CA VAL A 115 7.15 -6.61 3.68
C VAL A 115 6.48 -7.34 2.52
N ILE A 116 5.40 -8.06 2.82
CA ILE A 116 4.55 -8.76 1.85
C ILE A 116 3.60 -7.76 1.17
N SER A 117 2.97 -6.89 1.97
CA SER A 117 1.96 -5.94 1.53
C SER A 117 1.96 -4.73 2.44
N ALA A 118 1.62 -3.56 1.91
CA ALA A 118 1.43 -2.34 2.68
C ALA A 118 0.34 -1.47 2.03
N PHE A 119 -0.61 -1.01 2.83
CA PHE A 119 -1.78 -0.28 2.37
C PHE A 119 -2.35 0.66 3.43
N PRO A 120 -3.00 1.76 3.01
CA PRO A 120 -3.60 2.70 3.95
C PRO A 120 -4.83 2.11 4.63
N VAL A 121 -5.03 2.45 5.90
CA VAL A 121 -6.25 2.14 6.65
C VAL A 121 -7.18 3.34 6.61
N LEU A 122 -8.35 3.18 5.98
CA LEU A 122 -9.28 4.28 5.77
C LEU A 122 -10.46 4.19 6.75
N PRO A 123 -10.93 5.31 7.31
CA PRO A 123 -12.13 5.31 8.14
C PRO A 123 -13.33 4.73 7.41
N ASN A 124 -14.04 3.81 8.07
CA ASN A 124 -15.25 3.16 7.56
C ASN A 124 -15.07 2.40 6.22
N PHE A 125 -13.84 2.01 5.89
CA PHE A 125 -13.54 1.18 4.72
C PHE A 125 -13.27 -0.27 5.15
N PRO A 126 -14.06 -1.25 4.67
CA PRO A 126 -13.94 -2.65 5.07
C PRO A 126 -12.74 -3.36 4.42
#